data_AF-A0A938CG58-F1
#
_entry.id   AF-A0A938CG58-F1
#
_cell.length_a   1.000
_cell.length_b   1.000
_cell.length_c   1.000
_cell.angle_alpha   90.00
_cell.angle_beta   90.00
_cell.angle_gamma   90.00
#
_symmetry.space_group_name_H-M   'P 1'
#
loop_
_entity.id
_entity.type
_entity.pdbx_description
1 polymer ?
#
loop_
_entity_poly.entity_id
_entity_poly.type
_entity_poly.pdbx_seq_one_letter_code
_entity_poly.pdbx_strand_id
1 'polypeptide(L)'
;MSARPMAVPTELEHLQFAELMLMLPANWPLRGTAPQSSSNFWPIEWLQRLAVFPHAYKSWLGVNHTVPNGDPPLPLAPGTEFASFILAPPLTEPKGFDACVMPGDKPVWFLTLILLYREELWFKLERGADALSTLLVAAGVTGLVQPGRRNVAIA
;
A
#
# COMPACT_ATOMS: atom_id res chain seq x y z
N MET A 1 -0.85 10.95 -10.04
CA MET A 1 0.23 11.03 -9.05
C MET A 1 1.61 11.08 -9.70
N SER A 2 1.85 10.49 -10.87
CA SER A 2 3.09 10.68 -11.66
C SER A 2 3.23 12.04 -12.35
N ALA A 3 2.18 12.52 -13.02
CA ALA A 3 2.20 13.80 -13.75
C ALA A 3 1.45 14.95 -13.04
N ARG A 4 0.80 14.64 -11.90
CA ARG A 4 0.09 15.61 -11.07
C ARG A 4 0.66 15.53 -9.64
N PRO A 5 1.20 16.62 -9.09
CA PRO A 5 1.89 16.57 -7.80
C PRO A 5 0.89 16.38 -6.66
N MET A 6 1.31 15.62 -5.66
CA MET A 6 0.68 15.55 -4.35
C MET A 6 1.00 16.81 -3.54
N ALA A 7 0.21 17.09 -2.50
CA ALA A 7 0.46 18.21 -1.60
C ALA A 7 1.44 17.77 -0.50
N VAL A 8 2.72 17.72 -0.83
CA VAL A 8 3.81 17.43 0.11
C VAL A 8 4.25 18.70 0.86
N PRO A 9 4.80 18.58 2.08
CA PRO A 9 5.51 19.67 2.75
C PRO A 9 6.68 20.18 1.89
N THR A 10 7.05 21.45 2.05
CA THR A 10 8.12 22.11 1.30
C THR A 10 9.45 21.37 1.41
N GLU A 11 9.76 20.82 2.58
CA GLU A 11 10.98 20.06 2.86
C GLU A 11 11.03 18.72 2.10
N LEU A 12 9.88 18.26 1.60
CA LEU A 12 9.67 16.98 0.94
C LEU A 12 9.19 17.14 -0.52
N GLU A 13 9.41 18.30 -1.15
CA GLU A 13 9.04 18.56 -2.56
C GLU A 13 9.57 17.53 -3.57
N HIS A 14 10.67 16.85 -3.24
CA HIS A 14 11.24 15.78 -4.05
C HIS A 14 10.38 14.50 -4.07
N LEU A 15 9.39 14.37 -3.17
CA LEU A 15 8.45 13.24 -3.07
C LEU A 15 7.07 13.56 -3.66
N GLN A 16 6.92 14.71 -4.33
CA GLN A 16 5.60 15.18 -4.79
C GLN A 16 4.98 14.30 -5.90
N PHE A 17 5.76 13.43 -6.55
CA PHE A 17 5.27 12.51 -7.57
C PHE A 17 5.54 11.06 -7.17
N ALA A 18 4.51 10.24 -7.29
CA ALA A 18 4.60 8.82 -6.96
C ALA A 18 3.64 7.98 -7.82
N GLU A 19 3.89 6.68 -7.87
CA GLU A 19 2.98 5.66 -8.37
C GLU A 19 2.81 4.56 -7.33
N LEU A 20 1.58 4.06 -7.19
CA LEU A 20 1.25 3.01 -6.24
C LEU A 20 1.36 1.64 -6.91
N MET A 21 1.92 0.67 -6.19
CA MET A 21 2.06 -0.71 -6.63
C MET A 21 1.36 -1.67 -5.68
N LEU A 22 0.75 -2.70 -6.24
CA LEU A 22 0.15 -3.80 -5.49
C LEU A 22 0.29 -5.07 -6.35
N MET A 23 0.66 -6.18 -5.72
CA MET A 23 0.84 -7.46 -6.41
C MET A 23 -0.30 -8.41 -6.06
N LEU A 24 -0.84 -9.09 -7.07
CA LEU A 24 -1.85 -10.13 -6.89
C LEU A 24 -1.28 -11.50 -7.25
N PRO A 25 -1.72 -12.59 -6.59
CA PRO A 25 -1.44 -13.93 -7.04
C PRO A 25 -1.85 -14.13 -8.50
N ALA A 26 -1.07 -14.92 -9.27
CA ALA A 26 -1.35 -15.16 -10.69
C ALA A 26 -2.74 -15.79 -10.94
N ASN A 27 -3.26 -16.53 -9.95
CA ASN A 27 -4.58 -17.15 -9.96
C ASN A 27 -5.68 -16.27 -9.32
N TRP A 28 -5.41 -14.99 -9.03
CA TRP A 28 -6.41 -14.10 -8.46
C TRP A 28 -7.60 -13.94 -9.43
N PRO A 29 -8.85 -14.17 -8.97
CA PRO A 29 -10.02 -14.26 -9.84
C PRO A 29 -10.55 -12.88 -10.26
N LEU A 30 -9.76 -12.12 -11.03
CA LEU A 30 -10.15 -10.81 -11.58
C LEU A 30 -11.24 -10.91 -12.66
N ARG A 31 -11.27 -12.02 -13.40
CA ARG A 31 -12.25 -12.25 -14.48
C ARG A 31 -12.86 -13.63 -14.30
N GLY A 32 -14.17 -13.68 -14.07
CA GLY A 32 -14.92 -14.92 -13.97
C GLY A 32 -16.37 -14.73 -14.39
N THR A 33 -16.98 -15.77 -14.95
CA THR A 33 -18.40 -15.86 -15.33
C THR A 33 -19.35 -16.00 -14.12
N ALA A 34 -18.81 -15.94 -12.89
CA ALA A 34 -19.55 -16.13 -11.66
C ALA A 34 -19.95 -14.78 -11.02
N PRO A 35 -21.11 -14.69 -10.35
CA PRO A 35 -21.58 -13.45 -9.71
C PRO A 35 -20.63 -12.90 -8.62
N GLN A 36 -19.67 -13.69 -8.14
CA GLN A 36 -18.63 -13.26 -7.20
C GLN A 36 -17.43 -12.55 -7.86
N SER A 37 -17.41 -12.35 -9.18
CA SER A 37 -16.31 -11.65 -9.85
C SER A 37 -16.19 -10.18 -9.40
N SER A 38 -17.28 -9.55 -8.97
CA SER A 38 -17.26 -8.18 -8.44
C SER A 38 -16.60 -8.10 -7.06
N SER A 39 -16.72 -9.13 -6.21
CA SER A 39 -16.18 -9.08 -4.85
C SER A 39 -14.66 -9.23 -4.79
N ASN A 40 -13.99 -9.64 -5.87
CA ASN A 40 -12.53 -9.81 -5.91
C ASN A 40 -11.79 -8.60 -6.50
N PHE A 41 -12.52 -7.56 -6.92
CA PHE A 41 -11.95 -6.32 -7.48
C PHE A 41 -11.44 -5.34 -6.42
N TRP A 42 -11.74 -5.59 -5.14
CA TRP A 42 -11.39 -4.67 -4.05
C TRP A 42 -9.92 -4.23 -4.02
N PRO A 43 -8.89 -5.05 -4.34
CA PRO A 43 -7.52 -4.56 -4.29
C PRO A 43 -7.27 -3.46 -5.34
N ILE A 44 -7.89 -3.60 -6.53
CA ILE A 44 -7.82 -2.62 -7.61
C ILE A 44 -8.64 -1.37 -7.25
N GLU A 45 -9.83 -1.55 -6.66
CA GLU A 45 -10.63 -0.42 -6.17
C GLU A 45 -9.88 0.40 -5.11
N TRP A 46 -9.20 -0.27 -4.18
CA TRP A 46 -8.37 0.41 -3.19
C TRP A 46 -7.18 1.13 -3.83
N LEU A 47 -6.51 0.52 -4.80
CA LEU A 47 -5.44 1.19 -5.55
C LEU A 47 -5.94 2.48 -6.20
N GLN A 48 -7.12 2.45 -6.83
CA GLN A 48 -7.76 3.64 -7.43
C GLN A 48 -8.14 4.69 -6.38
N ARG A 49 -8.73 4.28 -5.25
CA ARG A 49 -9.10 5.19 -4.15
C ARG A 49 -7.86 5.88 -3.59
N LEU A 50 -6.79 5.14 -3.32
CA LEU A 50 -5.53 5.68 -2.82
C LEU A 50 -4.83 6.58 -3.85
N ALA A 51 -4.98 6.30 -5.15
CA ALA A 51 -4.42 7.15 -6.20
C ALA A 51 -5.07 8.55 -6.27
N VAL A 52 -6.35 8.64 -5.90
CA VAL A 52 -7.10 9.91 -5.86
C VAL A 52 -6.94 10.62 -4.53
N PHE A 53 -6.73 9.87 -3.44
CA PHE A 53 -6.69 10.37 -2.06
C PHE A 53 -5.80 11.61 -1.84
N PRO A 54 -4.51 11.64 -2.26
CA PRO A 54 -3.67 12.83 -2.10
C PRO A 54 -4.27 14.10 -2.70
N HIS A 55 -4.92 13.99 -3.87
CA HIS A 55 -5.48 15.13 -4.57
C HIS A 55 -6.83 15.57 -4.00
N ALA A 56 -7.66 14.62 -3.59
CA ALA A 56 -8.98 14.90 -2.99
C ALA A 56 -8.85 15.60 -1.63
N TYR A 57 -7.87 15.18 -0.82
CA TYR A 57 -7.70 15.66 0.55
C TYR A 57 -6.57 16.67 0.73
N LYS A 58 -5.96 17.14 -0.37
CA LYS A 58 -4.77 18.03 -0.34
C LYS A 58 -3.69 17.47 0.60
N SER A 59 -3.39 16.19 0.42
CA SER A 59 -2.43 15.43 1.22
C SER A 59 -1.42 14.73 0.30
N TRP A 60 -0.64 13.81 0.87
CA TRP A 60 0.36 13.02 0.17
C TRP A 60 0.53 11.63 0.79
N LEU A 61 1.09 10.72 0.01
CA LEU A 61 1.40 9.35 0.40
C LEU A 61 2.91 9.14 0.29
N GLY A 62 3.51 8.55 1.31
CA GLY A 62 4.95 8.31 1.38
C GLY A 62 5.25 7.04 2.17
N VAL A 63 6.52 6.61 2.14
CA VAL A 63 6.99 5.43 2.87
C VAL A 63 6.62 5.54 4.36
N ASN A 64 6.23 4.41 4.97
CA ASN A 64 5.78 4.27 6.35
C ASN A 64 4.43 4.94 6.70
N HIS A 65 3.79 5.64 5.76
CA HIS A 65 2.41 6.07 5.95
C HIS A 65 1.48 4.87 6.00
N THR A 66 0.44 4.99 6.81
CA THR A 66 -0.60 3.96 6.97
C THR A 66 -1.95 4.53 6.60
N VAL A 67 -2.75 3.77 5.85
CA VAL A 67 -4.10 4.17 5.45
C VAL A 67 -5.10 3.10 5.90
N PRO A 68 -5.83 3.33 7.00
CA PRO A 68 -6.86 2.41 7.46
C PRO A 68 -8.17 2.58 6.69
N ASN A 69 -8.97 1.51 6.64
CA ASN A 69 -10.36 1.62 6.21
C ASN A 69 -11.24 2.07 7.38
N GLY A 70 -11.31 3.38 7.57
CA GLY A 70 -12.09 4.02 8.64
C GLY A 70 -11.36 4.09 9.98
N ASP A 71 -12.05 4.64 10.96
CA ASP A 71 -11.63 4.70 12.36
C ASP A 71 -12.84 4.34 13.25
N PRO A 72 -12.84 3.16 13.91
CA PRO A 72 -11.75 2.19 13.98
C PRO A 72 -11.49 1.46 12.65
N PRO A 73 -10.30 0.87 12.44
CA PRO A 73 -9.98 0.14 11.20
C PRO A 73 -10.91 -1.06 10.97
N LEU A 74 -11.61 -1.06 9.84
CA LEU A 74 -12.50 -2.14 9.40
C LEU A 74 -11.85 -2.96 8.27
N PRO A 75 -12.31 -4.21 8.04
CA PRO A 75 -11.89 -4.99 6.88
C PRO A 75 -11.95 -4.22 5.55
N LEU A 76 -10.93 -4.37 4.70
CA LEU A 76 -10.83 -3.71 3.40
C LEU A 76 -11.93 -4.17 2.42
N ALA A 77 -12.44 -5.38 2.59
CA ALA A 77 -13.53 -5.97 1.83
C ALA A 77 -14.16 -7.14 2.60
N PRO A 78 -15.36 -7.61 2.22
CA PRO A 78 -15.91 -8.86 2.75
C PRO A 78 -14.97 -10.05 2.49
N GLY A 79 -14.77 -10.91 3.48
CA GLY A 79 -13.96 -12.13 3.34
C GLY A 79 -12.45 -11.94 3.50
N THR A 80 -11.99 -10.76 3.90
CA THR A 80 -10.59 -10.52 4.32
C THR A 80 -10.55 -9.89 5.71
N GLU A 81 -9.47 -10.13 6.44
CA GLU A 81 -9.22 -9.54 7.77
C GLU A 81 -8.19 -8.39 7.71
N PHE A 82 -7.63 -8.12 6.53
CA PHE A 82 -6.82 -6.92 6.32
C PHE A 82 -7.68 -5.69 6.51
N ALA A 83 -7.18 -4.71 7.27
CA ALA A 83 -7.94 -3.52 7.66
C ALA A 83 -7.25 -2.20 7.26
N SER A 84 -6.01 -2.26 6.79
CA SER A 84 -5.26 -1.08 6.38
C SER A 84 -4.13 -1.41 5.41
N PHE A 85 -3.48 -0.36 4.92
CA PHE A 85 -2.24 -0.44 4.14
C PHE A 85 -1.11 0.25 4.88
N ILE A 86 0.12 -0.23 4.71
CA ILE A 86 1.35 0.54 4.89
C ILE A 86 2.06 0.69 3.55
N LEU A 87 2.60 1.88 3.28
CA LEU A 87 3.37 2.15 2.08
C LEU A 87 4.85 1.85 2.32
N ALA A 88 5.46 1.08 1.43
CA ALA A 88 6.86 0.67 1.48
C ALA A 88 7.56 1.02 0.16
N PRO A 89 8.90 1.09 0.13
CA PRO A 89 9.64 1.05 -1.14
C PRO A 89 9.36 -0.27 -1.90
N PRO A 90 9.77 -0.39 -3.18
CA PRO A 90 9.81 -1.68 -3.86
C PRO A 90 10.61 -2.70 -3.03
N LEU A 91 10.09 -3.91 -2.91
CA LEU A 91 10.62 -4.94 -2.00
C LEU A 91 11.18 -6.14 -2.75
N THR A 92 10.50 -6.54 -3.83
CA THR A 92 10.81 -7.74 -4.62
C THR A 92 11.44 -7.41 -5.97
N GLU A 93 11.40 -6.13 -6.33
CA GLU A 93 11.86 -5.60 -7.60
C GLU A 93 13.39 -5.45 -7.61
N PRO A 94 14.02 -5.37 -8.80
CA PRO A 94 15.46 -5.18 -8.92
C PRO A 94 15.96 -3.89 -8.23
N LYS A 95 17.23 -3.88 -7.85
CA LYS A 95 17.89 -2.67 -7.30
C LYS A 95 17.77 -1.51 -8.30
N GLY A 96 17.37 -0.33 -7.79
CA GLY A 96 17.16 0.88 -8.60
C GLY A 96 15.74 1.04 -9.16
N PHE A 97 14.81 0.17 -8.77
CA PHE A 97 13.39 0.27 -9.16
C PHE A 97 12.62 1.34 -8.34
N ASP A 98 13.22 1.93 -7.33
CA ASP A 98 12.59 2.89 -6.39
C ASP A 98 12.03 4.15 -7.05
N ALA A 99 12.60 4.58 -8.18
CA ALA A 99 12.11 5.73 -8.92
C ALA A 99 12.28 5.58 -10.44
N CYS A 100 11.34 6.17 -11.19
CA CYS A 100 11.50 6.45 -12.61
C CYS A 100 11.91 7.92 -12.79
N VAL A 101 13.00 8.16 -13.53
CA VAL A 101 13.50 9.51 -13.84
C VAL A 101 13.53 9.70 -15.35
N MET A 102 12.63 10.53 -15.87
CA MET A 102 12.66 10.95 -17.27
C MET A 102 13.63 12.14 -17.43
N PRO A 103 14.34 12.27 -18.56
CA PRO A 103 15.26 13.38 -18.78
C PRO A 103 14.57 14.74 -18.62
N GLY A 104 15.04 15.55 -17.67
CA GLY A 104 14.49 16.89 -17.39
C GLY A 104 13.31 16.92 -16.40
N ASP A 105 12.82 15.77 -15.95
CA ASP A 105 11.70 15.68 -15.02
C ASP A 105 12.13 15.39 -13.58
N LYS A 106 11.25 15.68 -12.63
CA LYS A 106 11.39 15.24 -11.23
C LYS A 106 11.14 13.72 -11.15
N PRO A 107 11.78 13.01 -10.20
CA PRO A 107 11.59 11.57 -10.03
C PRO A 107 10.13 11.23 -9.70
N VAL A 108 9.65 10.10 -10.23
CA VAL A 108 8.39 9.46 -9.83
C VAL A 108 8.73 8.25 -8.97
N TRP A 109 8.37 8.31 -7.69
CA TRP A 109 8.68 7.25 -6.72
C TRP A 109 7.66 6.12 -6.76
N PHE A 110 8.11 4.87 -6.72
CA PHE A 110 7.21 3.73 -6.61
C PHE A 110 6.97 3.38 -5.14
N LEU A 111 5.70 3.26 -4.76
CA LEU A 111 5.27 2.92 -3.40
C LEU A 111 4.47 1.62 -3.42
N THR A 112 5.03 0.59 -2.80
CA THR A 112 4.37 -0.71 -2.61
C THR A 112 3.35 -0.63 -1.50
N LEU A 113 2.12 -1.04 -1.78
CA LEU A 113 1.08 -1.25 -0.78
C LEU A 113 1.24 -2.62 -0.13
N ILE A 114 1.47 -2.64 1.19
CA ILE A 114 1.44 -3.85 2.00
C ILE A 114 0.18 -3.81 2.85
N LEU A 115 -0.60 -4.88 2.79
CA LEU A 115 -1.84 -4.98 3.55
C LEU A 115 -1.53 -5.39 4.97
N LEU A 116 -2.14 -4.69 5.93
CA LEU A 116 -1.97 -4.95 7.35
C LEU A 116 -3.27 -5.41 7.99
N TYR A 117 -3.15 -6.37 8.90
CA TYR A 117 -4.17 -6.62 9.90
C TYR A 117 -4.31 -5.41 10.83
N ARG A 118 -5.43 -5.32 11.54
CA ARG A 118 -5.67 -4.24 12.50
C ARG A 118 -4.62 -4.23 13.62
N GLU A 119 -4.24 -5.40 14.10
CA GLU A 119 -3.24 -5.57 15.15
C GLU A 119 -1.85 -5.13 14.68
N GLU A 120 -1.52 -5.34 13.41
CA GLU A 120 -0.26 -4.87 12.82
C GLU A 120 -0.23 -3.35 12.65
N LEU A 121 -1.36 -2.74 12.26
CA LEU A 121 -1.50 -1.30 12.25
C LEU A 121 -1.31 -0.71 13.65
N TRP A 122 -1.98 -1.25 14.66
CA TRP A 122 -1.84 -0.80 16.04
C TRP A 122 -0.41 -0.99 16.55
N PHE A 123 0.21 -2.13 16.25
CA PHE A 123 1.62 -2.35 16.57
C PHE A 123 2.52 -1.27 15.95
N LYS A 124 2.30 -0.87 14.69
CA LYS A 124 3.03 0.23 14.06
C LYS A 124 2.78 1.57 14.75
N LEU A 125 1.55 1.85 15.16
CA LEU A 125 1.22 3.10 15.86
C LEU A 125 1.86 3.16 17.25
N GLU A 126 2.00 2.02 17.94
CA GLU A 126 2.60 1.94 19.27
C GLU A 126 4.14 1.83 19.27
N ARG A 127 4.70 1.06 18.33
CA ARG A 127 6.11 0.66 18.31
C ARG A 127 6.92 1.28 17.18
N GLY A 128 6.26 1.98 16.26
CA GLY A 128 6.88 2.61 15.10
C GLY A 128 6.97 1.70 13.87
N ALA A 129 7.25 2.32 12.73
CA ALA A 129 7.30 1.63 11.44
C ALA A 129 8.47 0.66 11.31
N ASP A 130 9.65 0.98 11.86
CA ASP A 130 10.84 0.12 11.78
C ASP A 130 10.64 -1.21 12.53
N ALA A 131 9.96 -1.16 13.68
CA ALA A 131 9.62 -2.35 14.45
C ALA A 131 8.67 -3.26 13.67
N LEU A 132 7.61 -2.71 13.06
CA LEU A 132 6.70 -3.49 12.21
C LEU A 132 7.43 -4.04 10.98
N SER A 133 8.25 -3.21 10.33
CA SER A 133 9.03 -3.59 9.14
C SER A 133 9.92 -4.81 9.41
N THR A 134 10.59 -4.83 10.56
CA THR A 134 11.41 -5.99 11.00
C THR A 134 10.57 -7.28 11.07
N LEU A 135 9.36 -7.21 11.63
CA LEU A 135 8.47 -8.37 11.73
C LEU A 135 7.96 -8.83 10.37
N LEU A 136 7.54 -7.89 9.51
CA LEU A 136 7.07 -8.19 8.16
C LEU A 136 8.17 -8.84 7.31
N VAL A 137 9.40 -8.31 7.37
CA VAL A 137 10.57 -8.85 6.66
C VAL A 137 10.91 -10.24 7.17
N ALA A 138 10.95 -10.45 8.49
CA ALA A 138 11.23 -11.76 9.08
C ALA A 138 10.18 -12.82 8.67
N ALA A 139 8.93 -12.41 8.46
CA ALA A 139 7.84 -13.26 7.99
C ALA A 139 7.75 -13.36 6.45
N GLY A 140 8.62 -12.67 5.70
CA GLY A 140 8.60 -12.66 4.23
C GLY A 140 7.38 -11.96 3.63
N VAL A 141 6.75 -11.04 4.36
CA VAL A 141 5.58 -10.29 3.86
C VAL A 141 6.04 -9.21 2.88
N THR A 142 5.41 -9.20 1.70
CA THR A 142 5.69 -8.25 0.61
C THR A 142 4.41 -7.50 0.22
N GLY A 143 4.42 -6.80 -0.94
CA GLY A 143 3.19 -6.23 -1.52
C GLY A 143 2.26 -7.26 -2.19
N LEU A 144 2.58 -8.56 -2.12
CA LEU A 144 1.71 -9.62 -2.62
C LEU A 144 0.51 -9.80 -1.70
N VAL A 145 -0.70 -9.67 -2.26
CA VAL A 145 -1.94 -9.92 -1.53
C VAL A 145 -2.09 -11.41 -1.24
N GLN A 146 -1.88 -11.79 0.01
CA GLN A 146 -2.00 -13.17 0.49
C GLN A 146 -3.02 -13.26 1.62
N PRO A 147 -4.32 -13.43 1.30
CA PRO A 147 -5.35 -13.66 2.32
C PRO A 147 -4.99 -14.88 3.19
N GLY A 148 -5.16 -14.74 4.50
CA GLY A 148 -4.86 -15.82 5.45
C GLY A 148 -3.38 -15.99 5.80
N ARG A 149 -2.49 -15.08 5.38
CA ARG A 149 -1.11 -15.06 5.90
C ARG A 149 -1.11 -14.90 7.42
N ARG A 150 -0.03 -15.34 8.09
CA ARG A 150 0.11 -15.08 9.53
C ARG A 150 0.13 -13.57 9.81
N ASN A 151 -0.62 -13.16 10.83
CA ASN A 151 -0.51 -11.83 11.42
C ASN A 151 0.75 -11.77 12.28
N VAL A 152 1.64 -10.82 12.01
CA VAL A 152 2.98 -10.77 12.66
C VAL A 152 2.97 -10.07 14.02
N ALA A 153 1.87 -9.40 14.36
CA ALA A 153 1.70 -8.66 15.61
C ALA A 153 1.03 -9.49 16.73
N ILE A 154 0.61 -10.72 16.43
CA ILE A 154 0.05 -11.66 17.40
C ILE A 154 0.87 -12.95 17.42
N ALA A 155 1.00 -13.56 18.59
CA ALA A 155 1.79 -14.77 18.83
C ALA A 155 1.19 -15.99 18.14
#